data_AF-A0A951SAT6-F1
#
_entry.id   AF-A0A951SAT6-F1
#
_cell.length_a   1.000
_cell.length_b   1.000
_cell.length_c   1.000
_cell.angle_alpha   90.00
_cell.angle_beta   90.00
_cell.angle_gamma   90.00
#
_symmetry.space_group_name_H-M   'P 1'
#
loop_
_entity.id
_entity.type
_entity.pdbx_description
1 polymer ?
#
loop_
_entity_poly.entity_id
_entity_poly.type
_entity_poly.pdbx_seq_one_letter_code
_entity_poly.pdbx_strand_id
1 'polypeptide(L)'
;MSINLLGIAIMLSTTAYSQTPSNGDHHWILNTTISDEFNYTGNHSQIISQLTNKWHFIEGWGNKKVYDSNWNLIFPKSYVTDDGSNIEVANGVCELYAIYKPGTYNWPCNNCWNNQGSNPQTFNYTKGQLIRNTQTSFGYYEISIRLPYYQNQREKTIGVGPNFWFFRENNNTPPAPYAYGEIDVFEQVDNSDIQFSIPNNLDNYCFGPTVHYDQNINSNARTQNIVYNMIGWDIPTRYYAPLNYFVDFSDGQFHKVGLEWQKDYVSFYLDNIEVGSVNFEQGKFYPMNAYLDINLSEELNILNVTQFPFKYEIDYFRYYQFAANTNPISLNITTNNYSNGTLGYDKRLNINIGGTGLTTKVATGTNLILRADEFITLDEGFEIDDETQMYLQVTTR
;
A
#
# COMPACT_ATOMS: atom_id res chain seq x y z
N MET A 1 -25.79 -39.87 31.13
CA MET A 1 -24.45 -39.42 30.69
C MET A 1 -24.63 -37.99 30.22
N SER A 2 -24.30 -37.03 31.07
CA SER A 2 -24.50 -35.59 30.82
C SER A 2 -23.22 -35.01 30.24
N ILE A 3 -23.28 -34.53 29.01
CA ILE A 3 -22.18 -33.79 28.37
C ILE A 3 -22.25 -32.36 28.91
N ASN A 4 -21.36 -32.02 29.83
CA ASN A 4 -21.12 -30.62 30.21
C ASN A 4 -20.38 -29.95 29.05
N LEU A 5 -21.07 -29.14 28.26
CA LEU A 5 -20.42 -28.13 27.43
C LEU A 5 -19.91 -27.05 28.40
N LEU A 6 -18.64 -27.14 28.78
CA LEU A 6 -17.92 -26.03 29.37
C LEU A 6 -17.82 -24.95 28.29
N GLY A 7 -18.49 -23.82 28.52
CA GLY A 7 -18.37 -22.65 27.65
C GLY A 7 -16.94 -22.12 27.72
N ILE A 8 -16.17 -22.35 26.67
CA ILE A 8 -14.86 -21.72 26.47
C ILE A 8 -15.14 -20.24 26.17
N ALA A 9 -14.91 -19.38 27.16
CA ALA A 9 -14.80 -17.96 26.94
C ALA A 9 -13.42 -17.71 26.30
N ILE A 10 -13.37 -17.65 24.97
CA ILE A 10 -12.18 -17.23 24.24
C ILE A 10 -12.04 -15.72 24.47
N MET A 11 -11.19 -15.32 25.43
CA MET A 11 -10.68 -13.96 25.45
C MET A 11 -9.73 -13.83 24.25
N LEU A 12 -10.27 -13.37 23.12
CA LEU A 12 -9.48 -12.91 21.99
C LEU A 12 -8.73 -11.66 22.44
N SER A 13 -7.47 -11.79 22.85
CA SER A 13 -6.60 -10.63 22.99
C SER A 13 -6.49 -9.99 21.61
N THR A 14 -7.04 -8.78 21.46
CA THR A 14 -7.09 -8.04 20.19
C THR A 14 -5.74 -7.47 19.74
N THR A 15 -4.63 -7.86 20.38
CA THR A 15 -3.30 -7.66 19.80
C THR A 15 -3.14 -8.68 18.67
N ALA A 16 -3.74 -8.37 17.53
CA ALA A 16 -3.41 -9.01 16.27
C ALA A 16 -1.93 -8.71 16.02
N TYR A 17 -1.07 -9.67 16.31
CA TYR A 17 0.32 -9.62 15.85
C TYR A 17 0.26 -9.72 14.31
N SER A 18 0.28 -8.60 13.61
CA SER A 18 0.52 -8.67 12.17
C SER A 18 1.93 -9.16 11.94
N GLN A 19 2.15 -10.02 10.93
CA GLN A 19 3.48 -10.53 10.60
C GLN A 19 4.24 -9.59 9.68
N THR A 20 4.23 -8.32 10.06
CA THR A 20 5.04 -7.30 9.39
C THR A 20 6.47 -7.39 9.91
N PRO A 21 7.48 -7.02 9.11
CA PRO A 21 8.86 -6.90 9.58
C PRO A 21 8.97 -6.04 10.86
N SER A 22 8.14 -5.00 10.94
CA SER A 22 8.03 -4.08 12.07
C SER A 22 7.55 -4.72 13.38
N ASN A 23 6.89 -5.89 13.32
CA ASN A 23 6.48 -6.67 14.48
C ASN A 23 7.45 -7.83 14.81
N GLY A 24 8.68 -7.78 14.28
CA GLY A 24 9.73 -8.76 14.60
C GLY A 24 9.66 -10.03 13.77
N ASP A 25 8.96 -10.03 12.64
CA ASP A 25 8.98 -11.14 11.71
C ASP A 25 10.29 -11.17 10.91
N HIS A 26 11.23 -11.98 11.40
CA HIS A 26 12.57 -12.11 10.85
C HIS A 26 12.64 -12.84 9.50
N HIS A 27 11.52 -13.33 8.94
CA HIS A 27 11.50 -13.89 7.58
C HIS A 27 11.69 -12.81 6.51
N TRP A 28 11.43 -11.55 6.87
CA TRP A 28 11.55 -10.41 5.98
C TRP A 28 12.97 -9.82 6.05
N ILE A 29 13.62 -9.73 4.90
CA ILE A 29 14.93 -9.11 4.74
C ILE A 29 14.75 -7.76 4.07
N LEU A 30 15.21 -6.70 4.74
CA LEU A 30 15.20 -5.34 4.18
C LEU A 30 16.11 -5.26 2.94
N ASN A 31 15.56 -4.82 1.82
CA ASN A 31 16.32 -4.54 0.61
C ASN A 31 16.72 -3.06 0.58
N THR A 32 17.95 -2.77 1.04
CA THR A 32 18.45 -1.39 1.19
C THR A 32 18.71 -0.66 -0.14
N THR A 33 18.78 -1.40 -1.25
CA THR A 33 18.95 -0.81 -2.59
C THR A 33 17.66 -0.16 -3.09
N ILE A 34 16.53 -0.77 -2.77
CA ILE A 34 15.19 -0.29 -3.14
C ILE A 34 14.63 0.65 -2.07
N SER A 35 14.88 0.34 -0.79
CA SER A 35 14.44 1.15 0.35
C SER A 35 15.15 2.51 0.41
N ASP A 36 14.56 3.46 1.12
CA ASP A 36 15.08 4.80 1.36
C ASP A 36 14.72 5.28 2.77
N GLU A 37 15.74 5.74 3.50
CA GLU A 37 15.62 6.33 4.85
C GLU A 37 15.78 7.85 4.79
N PHE A 38 15.80 8.43 3.58
CA PHE A 38 15.92 9.86 3.29
C PHE A 38 17.04 10.60 4.05
N ASN A 39 18.12 9.89 4.40
CA ASN A 39 19.29 10.43 5.10
C ASN A 39 20.27 11.15 4.15
N TYR A 40 19.75 12.04 3.30
CA TYR A 40 20.54 12.84 2.35
C TYR A 40 21.17 14.05 3.03
N THR A 41 22.31 14.50 2.51
CA THR A 41 23.05 15.66 3.06
C THR A 41 23.45 16.64 1.97
N GLY A 42 23.57 17.92 2.32
CA GLY A 42 23.95 19.00 1.40
C GLY A 42 22.88 20.09 1.28
N ASN A 43 23.07 20.99 0.32
CA ASN A 43 22.03 21.95 -0.03
C ASN A 43 20.91 21.27 -0.85
N HIS A 44 19.78 21.97 -1.04
CA HIS A 44 18.61 21.43 -1.74
C HIS A 44 18.96 20.80 -3.11
N SER A 45 19.73 21.48 -3.96
CA SER A 45 20.12 20.93 -5.27
C SER A 45 20.94 19.63 -5.16
N GLN A 46 21.83 19.52 -4.16
CA GLN A 46 22.59 18.29 -3.90
C GLN A 46 21.70 17.16 -3.38
N ILE A 47 20.70 17.48 -2.54
CA ILE A 47 19.72 16.51 -2.04
C ILE A 47 18.86 15.98 -3.19
N ILE A 48 18.33 16.86 -4.02
CA ILE A 48 17.56 16.48 -5.21
C ILE A 48 18.39 15.58 -6.13
N SER A 49 19.65 15.94 -6.39
CA SER A 49 20.55 15.09 -7.18
C SER A 49 20.75 13.69 -6.55
N GLN A 50 20.83 13.58 -5.22
CA GLN A 50 20.93 12.28 -4.55
C GLN A 50 19.64 11.46 -4.63
N LEU A 51 18.48 12.09 -4.41
CA LEU A 51 17.16 11.48 -4.56
C LEU A 51 16.99 10.89 -5.97
N THR A 52 17.45 11.58 -7.01
CA THR A 52 17.28 11.12 -8.40
C THR A 52 17.96 9.80 -8.74
N ASN A 53 18.90 9.32 -7.90
CA ASN A 53 19.49 7.99 -8.06
C ASN A 53 18.48 6.86 -7.83
N LYS A 54 17.46 7.14 -7.02
CA LYS A 54 16.48 6.19 -6.50
C LYS A 54 15.07 6.48 -6.97
N TRP A 55 14.77 7.75 -7.20
CA TRP A 55 13.45 8.27 -7.55
C TRP A 55 13.53 9.13 -8.81
N HIS A 56 12.40 9.38 -9.43
CA HIS A 56 12.20 10.49 -10.35
C HIS A 56 10.86 11.16 -10.07
N PHE A 57 10.64 12.37 -10.59
CA PHE A 57 9.56 13.23 -10.10
C PHE A 57 8.41 13.37 -11.10
N ILE A 58 8.66 13.18 -12.40
CA ILE A 58 7.62 13.32 -13.42
C ILE A 58 7.18 11.94 -13.87
N GLU A 59 5.88 11.69 -13.81
CA GLU A 59 5.30 10.53 -14.49
C GLU A 59 5.51 10.65 -16.00
N GLY A 60 5.96 9.56 -16.64
CA GLY A 60 6.09 9.51 -18.11
C GLY A 60 4.77 9.73 -18.87
N TRP A 61 3.64 9.69 -18.15
CA TRP A 61 2.30 9.97 -18.63
C TRP A 61 1.85 11.30 -18.04
N GLY A 62 1.95 12.37 -18.83
CA GLY A 62 1.23 13.58 -18.48
C GLY A 62 -0.25 13.24 -18.27
N ASN A 63 -0.81 13.58 -17.10
CA ASN A 63 -2.24 13.58 -16.81
C ASN A 63 -3.07 13.68 -18.08
N LYS A 64 -3.90 12.64 -18.32
CA LYS A 64 -4.84 12.62 -19.43
C LYS A 64 -5.67 13.90 -19.39
N LYS A 65 -6.00 14.40 -20.57
CA LYS A 65 -7.03 15.43 -20.73
C LYS A 65 -8.24 15.06 -19.87
N VAL A 66 -8.53 15.86 -18.85
CA VAL A 66 -9.74 15.70 -18.06
C VAL A 66 -10.84 16.43 -18.81
N TYR A 67 -12.02 15.83 -18.89
CA TYR A 67 -13.15 16.41 -19.58
C TYR A 67 -14.27 16.60 -18.56
N ASP A 68 -14.93 17.76 -18.56
CA ASP A 68 -16.12 17.96 -17.75
C ASP A 68 -17.29 17.10 -18.27
N SER A 69 -18.43 17.12 -17.56
CA SER A 69 -19.63 16.37 -17.95
C SER A 69 -20.22 16.78 -19.32
N ASN A 70 -19.77 17.90 -19.89
CA ASN A 70 -20.14 18.40 -21.21
C ASN A 70 -19.02 18.16 -22.26
N TRP A 71 -18.00 17.37 -21.94
CA TRP A 71 -16.82 17.15 -22.77
C TRP A 71 -15.98 18.42 -23.06
N ASN A 72 -16.07 19.44 -22.20
CA ASN A 72 -15.12 20.55 -22.23
C ASN A 72 -13.80 20.10 -21.62
N LEU A 73 -12.69 20.43 -22.26
CA LEU A 73 -11.36 20.14 -21.75
C LEU A 73 -11.13 20.92 -20.44
N ILE A 74 -11.05 20.21 -19.32
CA ILE A 74 -10.54 20.71 -18.06
C ILE A 74 -9.04 20.40 -18.03
N PHE A 75 -8.23 21.43 -17.94
CA PHE A 75 -6.78 21.26 -17.74
C PHE A 75 -6.51 20.70 -16.33
N PRO A 76 -5.51 19.82 -16.15
CA PRO A 76 -5.11 19.39 -14.82
C PRO A 76 -4.87 20.63 -13.96
N LYS A 77 -5.32 20.63 -12.70
CA LYS A 77 -5.23 21.84 -11.85
C LYS A 77 -3.85 22.02 -11.23
N SER A 78 -3.08 20.94 -11.19
CA SER A 78 -1.76 20.88 -10.58
C SER A 78 -0.67 20.49 -11.56
N TYR A 79 0.50 21.09 -11.38
CA TYR A 79 1.73 20.78 -12.07
C TYR A 79 2.67 20.03 -11.13
N VAL A 80 3.14 18.85 -11.54
CA VAL A 80 4.20 18.14 -10.83
C VAL A 80 5.54 18.80 -11.18
N THR A 81 6.26 19.29 -10.19
CA THR A 81 7.54 19.95 -10.44
C THR A 81 8.63 18.95 -10.77
N ASP A 82 9.34 19.17 -11.88
CA ASP A 82 10.41 18.31 -12.35
C ASP A 82 11.79 18.64 -11.76
N ASP A 83 11.92 19.81 -11.15
CA ASP A 83 13.14 20.31 -10.51
C ASP A 83 13.24 19.95 -9.02
N GLY A 84 12.23 19.27 -8.47
CA GLY A 84 12.14 18.94 -7.05
C GLY A 84 11.79 20.12 -6.15
N SER A 85 11.37 21.27 -6.68
CA SER A 85 11.05 22.47 -5.88
C SER A 85 9.87 22.31 -4.92
N ASN A 86 9.07 21.26 -5.07
CA ASN A 86 8.02 20.85 -4.13
C ASN A 86 8.43 19.66 -3.24
N ILE A 87 9.72 19.37 -3.11
CA ILE A 87 10.27 18.27 -2.30
C ILE A 87 11.34 18.83 -1.36
N GLU A 88 11.20 18.57 -0.07
CA GLU A 88 12.27 18.86 0.90
C GLU A 88 12.70 17.57 1.59
N VAL A 89 13.98 17.47 1.97
CA VAL A 89 14.46 16.39 2.83
C VAL A 89 15.28 17.00 3.94
N ALA A 90 14.87 16.78 5.18
CA ALA A 90 15.55 17.27 6.36
C ALA A 90 15.43 16.27 7.50
N ASN A 91 16.54 16.03 8.21
CA ASN A 91 16.58 15.16 9.39
C ASN A 91 16.05 13.74 9.15
N GLY A 92 16.30 13.17 7.96
CA GLY A 92 15.83 11.83 7.60
C GLY A 92 14.37 11.76 7.17
N VAL A 93 13.66 12.89 7.08
CA VAL A 93 12.25 12.94 6.63
C VAL A 93 12.18 13.58 5.26
N CYS A 94 11.50 12.92 4.33
CA CYS A 94 11.10 13.50 3.05
C CYS A 94 9.74 14.18 3.18
N GLU A 95 9.63 15.40 2.68
CA GLU A 95 8.41 16.19 2.69
C GLU A 95 7.99 16.48 1.25
N LEU A 96 6.79 16.05 0.88
CA LEU A 96 6.15 16.46 -0.37
C LEU A 96 5.19 17.60 -0.11
N TYR A 97 5.19 18.60 -0.99
CA TYR A 97 4.36 19.78 -0.85
C TYR A 97 3.38 19.91 -2.00
N ALA A 98 2.12 20.22 -1.69
CA ALA A 98 1.19 20.84 -2.63
C ALA A 98 1.02 22.31 -2.27
N ILE A 99 1.15 23.20 -3.25
CA ILE A 99 1.21 24.65 -3.05
C ILE A 99 0.29 25.34 -4.05
N TYR A 100 -0.50 26.31 -3.59
CA TYR A 100 -1.17 27.27 -4.48
C TYR A 100 -0.14 28.22 -5.08
N LYS A 101 0.23 27.99 -6.33
CA LYS A 101 1.23 28.75 -7.08
C LYS A 101 0.82 28.88 -8.54
N PRO A 102 -0.16 29.77 -8.84
CA PRO A 102 -0.62 29.99 -10.19
C PRO A 102 0.53 30.35 -11.12
N GLY A 103 0.61 29.69 -12.26
CA GLY A 103 1.69 29.91 -13.22
C GLY A 103 1.47 29.15 -14.50
N THR A 104 2.26 29.51 -15.51
CA THR A 104 2.31 28.79 -16.78
C THR A 104 3.56 27.92 -16.80
N TYR A 105 3.37 26.62 -16.98
CA TYR A 105 4.43 25.63 -16.90
C TYR A 105 4.50 24.85 -18.22
N ASN A 106 5.71 24.51 -18.63
CA ASN A 106 5.92 23.67 -19.80
C ASN A 106 5.57 22.24 -19.41
N TRP A 107 4.45 21.73 -19.94
CA TRP A 107 4.05 20.36 -19.69
C TRP A 107 4.74 19.42 -20.68
N PRO A 108 5.58 18.47 -20.23
CA PRO A 108 6.23 17.51 -21.10
C PRO A 108 5.24 16.44 -21.57
N CYS A 109 4.30 16.79 -22.45
CA CYS A 109 3.31 15.85 -22.96
C CYS A 109 3.79 15.17 -24.24
N ASN A 110 4.70 14.21 -24.14
CA ASN A 110 5.18 13.46 -25.31
C ASN A 110 4.08 12.59 -25.96
N ASN A 111 3.06 12.20 -25.18
CA ASN A 111 1.94 11.34 -25.62
C ASN A 111 0.56 12.00 -25.53
N CYS A 112 0.49 13.34 -25.44
CA CYS A 112 -0.79 14.01 -25.62
C CYS A 112 -1.30 13.63 -27.01
N TRP A 113 -2.46 12.98 -27.08
CA TRP A 113 -3.11 12.42 -28.28
C TRP A 113 -3.17 13.34 -29.51
N ASN A 114 -2.80 14.61 -29.39
CA ASN A 114 -2.93 15.64 -30.40
C ASN A 114 -1.58 16.19 -30.91
N ASN A 115 -0.41 15.60 -30.60
CA ASN A 115 0.90 16.12 -31.06
C ASN A 115 1.09 17.63 -30.76
N GLN A 116 0.46 18.11 -29.69
CA GLN A 116 0.67 19.47 -29.20
C GLN A 116 1.94 19.46 -28.37
N GLY A 117 3.10 19.46 -29.04
CA GLY A 117 4.40 19.49 -28.37
C GLY A 117 4.43 20.57 -27.28
N SER A 118 5.07 20.28 -26.15
CA SER A 118 5.34 21.15 -24.98
C SER A 118 4.63 22.52 -24.97
N ASN A 119 3.30 22.53 -25.02
CA ASN A 119 2.56 23.79 -24.99
C ASN A 119 2.48 24.23 -23.53
N PRO A 120 2.87 25.48 -23.21
CA PRO A 120 2.72 26.00 -21.87
C PRO A 120 1.25 25.92 -21.44
N GLN A 121 0.99 25.30 -20.29
CA GLN A 121 -0.34 25.21 -19.69
C GLN A 121 -0.35 25.96 -18.37
N THR A 122 -1.50 26.56 -18.03
CA THR A 122 -1.66 27.29 -16.77
C THR A 122 -2.21 26.36 -15.70
N PHE A 123 -1.51 26.29 -14.58
CA PHE A 123 -1.87 25.53 -13.40
C PHE A 123 -2.08 26.49 -12.24
N ASN A 124 -2.98 26.14 -11.32
CA ASN A 124 -3.20 26.91 -10.09
C ASN A 124 -2.31 26.41 -8.95
N TYR A 125 -1.90 25.14 -9.03
CA TYR A 125 -1.16 24.46 -7.99
C TYR A 125 0.11 23.83 -8.54
N THR A 126 1.13 23.71 -7.70
CA THR A 126 2.28 22.83 -7.95
C THR A 126 2.31 21.74 -6.88
N LYS A 127 2.81 20.56 -7.22
CA LYS A 127 2.93 19.44 -6.28
C LYS A 127 4.25 18.67 -6.41
N GLY A 128 4.66 18.05 -5.32
CA GLY A 128 5.77 17.10 -5.26
C GLY A 128 5.27 15.67 -5.46
N GLN A 129 6.14 14.84 -6.03
CA GLN A 129 5.91 13.42 -6.27
C GLN A 129 7.25 12.70 -6.31
N LEU A 130 7.27 11.47 -5.82
CA LEU A 130 8.38 10.54 -5.96
C LEU A 130 7.87 9.26 -6.62
N ILE A 131 8.54 8.86 -7.70
CA ILE A 131 8.29 7.61 -8.41
C ILE A 131 9.57 6.80 -8.36
N ARG A 132 9.47 5.57 -7.88
CA ARG A 132 10.63 4.71 -7.72
C ARG A 132 11.21 4.34 -9.10
N ASN A 133 12.52 4.50 -9.30
CA ASN A 133 13.18 4.18 -10.58
C ASN A 133 13.19 2.67 -10.91
N THR A 134 12.94 1.84 -9.91
CA THR A 134 12.99 0.37 -10.00
C THR A 134 11.59 -0.19 -9.91
N GLN A 135 11.23 -1.06 -10.86
CA GLN A 135 10.03 -1.86 -10.75
C GLN A 135 10.30 -3.08 -9.87
N THR A 136 9.38 -3.37 -8.97
CA THR A 136 9.45 -4.53 -8.06
C THR A 136 8.14 -5.30 -8.09
N SER A 137 8.22 -6.58 -7.80
CA SER A 137 7.07 -7.46 -7.64
C SER A 137 7.24 -8.27 -6.38
N PHE A 138 6.13 -8.46 -5.66
CA PHE A 138 6.04 -9.23 -4.43
C PHE A 138 6.94 -8.71 -3.30
N GLY A 139 6.59 -9.05 -2.07
CA GLY A 139 7.29 -8.63 -0.87
C GLY A 139 6.43 -7.73 0.01
N TYR A 140 7.05 -7.21 1.06
CA TYR A 140 6.39 -6.27 1.98
C TYR A 140 6.91 -4.86 1.73
N TYR A 141 6.01 -3.91 1.56
CA TYR A 141 6.33 -2.49 1.41
C TYR A 141 5.73 -1.74 2.59
N GLU A 142 6.46 -0.75 3.10
CA GLU A 142 6.03 0.04 4.24
C GLU A 142 6.51 1.47 4.07
N ILE A 143 5.63 2.42 4.34
CA ILE A 143 6.01 3.81 4.60
C ILE A 143 5.58 4.19 6.00
N SER A 144 6.32 5.11 6.60
CA SER A 144 5.91 5.77 7.82
C SER A 144 5.63 7.23 7.54
N ILE A 145 4.39 7.66 7.75
CA ILE A 145 3.87 8.95 7.28
C ILE A 145 3.29 9.79 8.40
N ARG A 146 3.37 11.11 8.23
CA ARG A 146 2.64 12.08 9.04
C ARG A 146 1.97 13.10 8.13
N LEU A 147 0.71 13.40 8.45
CA LEU A 147 -0.10 14.38 7.74
C LEU A 147 -0.41 15.57 8.65
N PRO A 148 -0.67 16.77 8.09
CA PRO A 148 -0.99 17.94 8.87
C PRO A 148 -2.37 17.79 9.50
N TYR A 149 -2.41 17.83 10.82
CA TYR A 149 -3.68 17.88 11.54
C TYR A 149 -4.25 19.29 11.55
N TYR A 150 -5.54 19.40 11.25
CA TYR A 150 -6.33 20.61 11.40
C TYR A 150 -7.59 20.29 12.17
N GLN A 151 -8.02 21.18 13.06
CA GLN A 151 -9.37 21.09 13.60
C GLN A 151 -10.39 21.22 12.45
N ASN A 152 -11.38 20.33 12.37
CA ASN A 152 -12.25 20.16 11.20
C ASN A 152 -11.46 19.78 9.95
N GLN A 153 -10.56 18.82 10.12
CA GLN A 153 -9.60 18.39 9.10
C GLN A 153 -10.27 18.11 7.76
N ARG A 154 -11.43 17.46 7.77
CA ARG A 154 -12.23 17.15 6.58
C ARG A 154 -12.43 18.38 5.70
N GLU A 155 -12.72 19.54 6.26
CA GLU A 155 -12.93 20.79 5.51
C GLU A 155 -11.61 21.39 5.03
N LYS A 156 -10.53 21.23 5.79
CA LYS A 156 -9.21 21.83 5.49
C LYS A 156 -8.38 21.04 4.48
N THR A 157 -8.76 19.80 4.17
CA THR A 157 -8.04 18.93 3.24
C THR A 157 -8.89 18.49 2.04
N ILE A 158 -10.06 19.13 1.81
CA ILE A 158 -10.91 18.80 0.66
C ILE A 158 -10.10 18.93 -0.64
N GLY A 159 -10.22 17.92 -1.49
CA GLY A 159 -9.53 17.83 -2.78
C GLY A 159 -8.01 17.73 -2.71
N VAL A 160 -7.45 17.37 -1.56
CA VAL A 160 -6.05 16.97 -1.41
C VAL A 160 -6.00 15.53 -0.93
N GLY A 161 -5.30 14.68 -1.68
CA GLY A 161 -5.15 13.26 -1.36
C GLY A 161 -3.69 12.82 -1.35
N PRO A 162 -3.01 12.73 -0.18
CA PRO A 162 -1.72 12.07 -0.09
C PRO A 162 -1.88 10.58 -0.40
N ASN A 163 -1.03 10.07 -1.29
CA ASN A 163 -1.16 8.74 -1.84
C ASN A 163 0.13 7.93 -1.71
N PHE A 164 -0.03 6.62 -1.55
CA PHE A 164 0.99 5.59 -1.70
C PHE A 164 0.41 4.44 -2.52
N TRP A 165 0.92 4.27 -3.72
CA TRP A 165 0.37 3.35 -4.70
C TRP A 165 1.45 2.75 -5.59
N PHE A 166 1.08 1.76 -6.39
CA PHE A 166 1.94 1.06 -7.30
C PHE A 166 1.33 1.05 -8.67
N PHE A 167 2.13 1.44 -9.66
CA PHE A 167 1.74 1.42 -11.04
C PHE A 167 2.91 1.12 -11.95
N ARG A 168 2.64 0.55 -13.12
CA ARG A 168 3.69 0.21 -14.09
C ARG A 168 3.91 1.37 -15.04
N GLU A 169 5.00 2.11 -14.86
CA GLU A 169 5.44 3.05 -15.89
C GLU A 169 5.92 2.30 -17.14
N ASN A 170 5.30 2.59 -18.27
CA ASN A 170 5.87 2.41 -19.61
C ASN A 170 6.42 1.00 -19.95
N ASN A 171 5.57 0.18 -20.56
CA ASN A 171 6.02 -0.67 -21.67
C ASN A 171 4.89 -0.76 -22.69
N ASN A 172 5.16 -0.32 -23.92
CA ASN A 172 4.32 -0.50 -25.09
C ASN A 172 3.67 -1.88 -25.08
N THR A 173 2.34 -1.93 -24.93
CA THR A 173 1.53 -3.15 -24.80
C THR A 173 2.05 -4.11 -23.74
N PRO A 174 1.43 -4.17 -22.55
CA PRO A 174 1.65 -5.28 -21.65
C PRO A 174 1.56 -6.62 -22.41
N PRO A 175 2.38 -7.63 -22.07
CA PRO A 175 2.21 -8.94 -22.67
C PRO A 175 0.76 -9.39 -22.39
N ALA A 176 0.00 -9.63 -23.46
CA ALA A 176 -1.38 -10.08 -23.38
C ALA A 176 -1.52 -11.24 -22.36
N PRO A 177 -2.59 -11.28 -21.55
CA PRO A 177 -3.86 -10.57 -21.76
C PRO A 177 -4.06 -9.25 -20.98
N TYR A 178 -3.24 -8.92 -19.98
CA TYR A 178 -3.60 -7.84 -19.03
C TYR A 178 -3.02 -6.48 -19.41
N ALA A 179 -3.87 -5.49 -19.68
CA ALA A 179 -3.46 -4.17 -20.19
C ALA A 179 -3.07 -3.16 -19.08
N TYR A 180 -3.42 -3.44 -17.83
CA TYR A 180 -3.31 -2.48 -16.73
C TYR A 180 -3.32 -3.20 -15.38
N GLY A 181 -2.54 -2.71 -14.43
CA GLY A 181 -2.46 -3.18 -13.05
C GLY A 181 -2.00 -2.04 -12.14
N GLU A 182 -2.72 -1.82 -11.05
CA GLU A 182 -2.49 -0.78 -10.05
C GLU A 182 -2.81 -1.33 -8.65
N ILE A 183 -2.05 -0.94 -7.64
CA ILE A 183 -2.34 -1.25 -6.23
C ILE A 183 -2.23 0.05 -5.44
N ASP A 184 -3.35 0.52 -4.91
CA ASP A 184 -3.44 1.70 -4.08
C ASP A 184 -3.39 1.25 -2.62
N VAL A 185 -2.26 1.51 -1.96
CA VAL A 185 -2.05 1.08 -0.56
C VAL A 185 -2.69 2.05 0.41
N PHE A 186 -2.53 3.33 0.09
CA PHE A 186 -3.09 4.45 0.83
C PHE A 186 -3.50 5.49 -0.19
N GLU A 187 -4.80 5.69 -0.33
CA GLU A 187 -5.34 6.81 -1.09
C GLU A 187 -6.39 7.46 -0.21
N GLN A 188 -6.21 8.75 0.09
CA GLN A 188 -7.25 9.50 0.77
C GLN A 188 -8.44 9.66 -0.18
N VAL A 189 -9.57 9.06 0.19
CA VAL A 189 -10.81 9.19 -0.56
C VAL A 189 -11.26 10.65 -0.51
N ASP A 190 -11.63 11.24 -1.65
CA ASP A 190 -12.09 12.62 -1.65
C ASP A 190 -13.32 12.77 -0.75
N ASN A 191 -13.17 13.65 0.25
CA ASN A 191 -14.19 13.93 1.25
C ASN A 191 -15.38 14.72 0.69
N SER A 192 -15.29 15.16 -0.57
CA SER A 192 -16.31 15.90 -1.31
C SER A 192 -17.56 15.09 -1.64
N ASP A 193 -17.42 13.76 -1.80
CA ASP A 193 -18.53 12.94 -2.26
C ASP A 193 -19.46 12.66 -1.07
N ILE A 194 -20.43 13.56 -0.91
CA ILE A 194 -21.55 13.50 0.03
C ILE A 194 -22.33 12.18 -0.01
N GLN A 195 -22.14 11.34 -1.03
CA GLN A 195 -22.74 10.00 -1.08
C GLN A 195 -22.10 9.04 -0.08
N PHE A 196 -20.85 9.28 0.30
CA PHE A 196 -20.21 8.56 1.37
C PHE A 196 -20.71 9.12 2.69
N SER A 197 -21.64 8.40 3.31
CA SER A 197 -22.04 8.61 4.70
C SER A 197 -20.88 8.21 5.63
N ILE A 198 -19.73 8.87 5.50
CA ILE A 198 -18.61 8.75 6.41
C ILE A 198 -19.17 9.20 7.77
N PRO A 199 -19.25 8.31 8.78
CA PRO A 199 -19.76 8.68 10.09
C PRO A 199 -19.02 9.93 10.58
N ASN A 200 -19.72 10.84 11.27
CA ASN A 200 -19.33 12.20 11.70
C ASN A 200 -17.97 12.34 12.42
N ASN A 201 -16.89 11.92 11.79
CA ASN A 201 -15.53 11.96 12.30
C ASN A 201 -14.78 12.98 11.45
N LEU A 202 -15.04 14.26 11.74
CA LEU A 202 -14.53 15.41 10.98
C LEU A 202 -13.01 15.57 11.07
N ASP A 203 -12.39 14.90 12.03
CA ASP A 203 -10.99 15.08 12.39
C ASP A 203 -10.07 13.94 11.93
N ASN A 204 -10.63 12.85 11.35
CA ASN A 204 -9.84 11.71 10.89
C ASN A 204 -9.69 11.69 9.37
N TYR A 205 -8.54 11.20 8.90
CA TYR A 205 -8.35 10.86 7.49
C TYR A 205 -9.03 9.52 7.18
N CYS A 206 -9.81 9.47 6.12
CA CYS A 206 -10.34 8.23 5.55
C CYS A 206 -9.47 7.82 4.36
N PHE A 207 -9.04 6.57 4.33
CA PHE A 207 -8.26 6.03 3.22
C PHE A 207 -8.84 4.72 2.71
N GLY A 208 -8.69 4.47 1.41
CA GLY A 208 -9.25 3.32 0.72
C GLY A 208 -8.17 2.53 0.00
N PRO A 209 -7.66 1.41 0.56
CA PRO A 209 -6.80 0.53 -0.20
C PRO A 209 -7.60 -0.17 -1.31
N THR A 210 -7.03 -0.29 -2.51
CA THR A 210 -7.70 -0.90 -3.66
C THR A 210 -6.72 -1.51 -4.65
N VAL A 211 -7.24 -2.39 -5.51
CA VAL A 211 -6.47 -3.12 -6.51
C VAL A 211 -7.20 -3.03 -7.85
N HIS A 212 -6.53 -2.51 -8.86
CA HIS A 212 -7.11 -2.30 -10.18
C HIS A 212 -6.38 -3.18 -11.19
N TYR A 213 -7.10 -3.84 -12.10
CA TYR A 213 -6.46 -4.54 -13.21
C TYR A 213 -7.40 -4.71 -14.39
N ASP A 214 -6.90 -4.49 -15.61
CA ASP A 214 -7.71 -4.65 -16.83
C ASP A 214 -7.25 -5.88 -17.64
N GLN A 215 -8.21 -6.70 -18.06
CA GLN A 215 -7.98 -7.90 -18.87
C GLN A 215 -8.07 -7.64 -20.39
N ASN A 216 -8.48 -6.45 -20.85
CA ASN A 216 -8.59 -6.17 -22.29
C ASN A 216 -8.48 -4.68 -22.62
N ILE A 217 -7.72 -4.37 -23.68
CA ILE A 217 -7.55 -3.02 -24.25
C ILE A 217 -8.87 -2.37 -24.74
N ASN A 218 -9.99 -3.11 -24.76
CA ASN A 218 -11.26 -2.72 -25.37
C ASN A 218 -12.50 -2.88 -24.46
N SER A 219 -12.34 -3.27 -23.19
CA SER A 219 -13.48 -3.38 -22.26
C SER A 219 -13.18 -2.61 -20.98
N ASN A 220 -14.12 -1.78 -20.53
CA ASN A 220 -14.08 -1.01 -19.29
C ASN A 220 -13.24 -1.69 -18.18
N ALA A 221 -12.22 -0.98 -17.67
CA ALA A 221 -11.29 -1.47 -16.67
C ALA A 221 -12.00 -2.22 -15.54
N ARG A 222 -11.48 -3.40 -15.17
CA ARG A 222 -11.99 -4.10 -13.98
C ARG A 222 -11.31 -3.52 -12.75
N THR A 223 -12.11 -3.17 -11.77
CA THR A 223 -11.65 -2.80 -10.43
C THR A 223 -11.99 -3.95 -9.50
N GLN A 224 -11.00 -4.51 -8.82
CA GLN A 224 -11.25 -5.39 -7.68
C GLN A 224 -11.04 -4.56 -6.42
N ASN A 225 -12.14 -3.95 -5.98
CA ASN A 225 -12.13 -3.26 -4.72
C ASN A 225 -12.26 -4.28 -3.56
N ILE A 226 -11.31 -4.24 -2.63
CA ILE A 226 -11.23 -5.10 -1.43
C ILE A 226 -12.53 -5.12 -0.64
N VAL A 227 -13.19 -3.96 -0.59
CA VAL A 227 -14.32 -3.71 0.31
C VAL A 227 -15.47 -4.69 0.08
N TYR A 228 -15.59 -5.24 -1.13
CA TYR A 228 -16.74 -6.05 -1.47
C TYR A 228 -16.46 -7.53 -1.62
N ASN A 229 -15.20 -7.96 -1.74
CA ASN A 229 -14.88 -9.30 -2.25
C ASN A 229 -15.65 -9.63 -3.57
N MET A 230 -16.15 -8.59 -4.26
CA MET A 230 -17.00 -8.71 -5.44
C MET A 230 -16.15 -8.47 -6.67
N ILE A 231 -15.90 -9.56 -7.39
CA ILE A 231 -15.42 -9.52 -8.76
C ILE A 231 -16.65 -9.23 -9.63
N GLY A 232 -16.85 -8.00 -10.07
CA GLY A 232 -18.01 -7.69 -10.90
C GLY A 232 -17.73 -6.60 -11.94
N TRP A 233 -18.56 -6.59 -12.96
CA TRP A 233 -18.54 -5.65 -14.09
C TRP A 233 -19.48 -4.46 -13.89
N ASP A 234 -20.16 -4.40 -12.74
CA ASP A 234 -21.43 -3.71 -12.61
C ASP A 234 -21.30 -2.36 -11.93
N ILE A 235 -21.01 -1.33 -12.74
CA ILE A 235 -21.19 0.10 -12.44
C ILE A 235 -20.46 0.57 -11.14
N PRO A 236 -19.43 1.43 -11.25
CA PRO A 236 -18.66 1.95 -10.11
C PRO A 236 -19.49 2.42 -8.90
N THR A 237 -20.73 2.86 -9.12
CA THR A 237 -21.64 3.39 -8.09
C THR A 237 -22.01 2.42 -6.96
N ARG A 238 -21.73 1.10 -7.06
CA ARG A 238 -21.93 0.15 -5.96
C ARG A 238 -20.65 -0.35 -5.28
N TYR A 239 -19.47 0.08 -5.75
CA TYR A 239 -18.16 -0.37 -5.25
C TYR A 239 -17.56 0.55 -4.19
N TYR A 240 -18.38 1.44 -3.64
CA TYR A 240 -18.00 2.59 -2.83
C TYR A 240 -18.72 2.63 -1.48
N ALA A 241 -18.96 1.49 -0.84
CA ALA A 241 -18.96 1.46 0.61
C ALA A 241 -17.47 1.52 0.94
N PRO A 242 -16.99 2.58 1.59
CA PRO A 242 -15.61 2.66 1.98
C PRO A 242 -15.43 1.72 3.16
N LEU A 243 -14.41 0.87 3.11
CA LEU A 243 -13.79 0.45 4.36
C LEU A 243 -13.19 1.73 4.93
N ASN A 244 -13.96 2.44 5.76
CA ASN A 244 -13.48 3.66 6.38
C ASN A 244 -12.47 3.25 7.46
N TYR A 245 -11.24 2.96 7.06
CA TYR A 245 -10.14 2.99 8.00
C TYR A 245 -9.86 4.46 8.25
N PHE A 246 -10.04 4.83 9.51
CA PHE A 246 -9.80 6.17 9.98
C PHE A 246 -8.45 6.20 10.66
N VAL A 247 -7.58 7.10 10.21
CA VAL A 247 -6.37 7.45 10.97
C VAL A 247 -6.58 8.83 11.57
N ASP A 248 -6.38 8.89 12.87
CA ASP A 248 -6.30 10.15 13.60
C ASP A 248 -4.83 10.58 13.64
N PHE A 249 -4.48 11.64 12.92
CA PHE A 249 -3.14 12.24 12.94
C PHE A 249 -3.03 13.40 13.94
N SER A 250 -4.02 13.60 14.81
CA SER A 250 -4.07 14.70 15.79
C SER A 250 -2.98 14.64 16.86
N ASP A 251 -2.39 13.47 17.07
CA ASP A 251 -1.28 13.26 17.98
C ASP A 251 0.08 13.74 17.41
N GLY A 252 0.11 14.14 16.14
CA GLY A 252 1.30 14.59 15.43
C GLY A 252 2.37 13.50 15.28
N GLN A 253 2.00 12.22 15.43
CA GLN A 253 2.89 11.08 15.29
C GLN A 253 2.94 10.60 13.84
N PHE A 254 3.93 9.74 13.58
CA PHE A 254 4.00 9.00 12.34
C PHE A 254 3.20 7.70 12.46
N HIS A 255 2.42 7.40 11.44
CA HIS A 255 1.68 6.15 11.27
C HIS A 255 2.34 5.29 10.20
N LYS A 256 2.19 3.98 10.29
CA LYS A 256 2.74 3.05 9.30
C LYS A 256 1.64 2.60 8.35
N VAL A 257 1.91 2.71 7.06
CA VAL A 257 1.05 2.16 6.01
C VAL A 257 1.86 1.11 5.25
N GLY A 258 1.31 -0.10 5.17
CA GLY A 258 2.02 -1.25 4.63
C GLY A 258 1.21 -2.08 3.64
N LEU A 259 1.94 -2.83 2.83
CA LEU A 259 1.45 -3.70 1.77
C LEU A 259 2.24 -5.00 1.82
N GLU A 260 1.60 -6.13 2.10
CA GLU A 260 2.14 -7.44 1.74
C GLU A 260 1.60 -7.83 0.37
N TRP A 261 2.47 -7.94 -0.62
CA TRP A 261 2.10 -8.36 -1.96
C TRP A 261 2.71 -9.73 -2.26
N GLN A 262 1.86 -10.70 -2.53
CA GLN A 262 2.25 -12.04 -3.00
C GLN A 262 1.69 -12.32 -4.39
N LYS A 263 1.98 -13.51 -4.92
CA LYS A 263 1.59 -13.86 -6.29
C LYS A 263 0.09 -13.98 -6.52
N ASP A 264 -0.65 -14.28 -5.46
CA ASP A 264 -2.05 -14.69 -5.46
C ASP A 264 -2.90 -13.86 -4.49
N TYR A 265 -2.27 -12.96 -3.73
CA TYR A 265 -3.00 -12.02 -2.89
C TYR A 265 -2.19 -10.75 -2.60
N VAL A 266 -2.91 -9.77 -2.08
CA VAL A 266 -2.37 -8.57 -1.44
C VAL A 266 -3.07 -8.37 -0.11
N SER A 267 -2.31 -8.04 0.94
CA SER A 267 -2.82 -7.61 2.25
C SER A 267 -2.32 -6.21 2.58
N PHE A 268 -3.17 -5.41 3.20
CA PHE A 268 -2.94 -4.00 3.51
C PHE A 268 -2.87 -3.83 5.02
N TYR A 269 -1.99 -2.95 5.48
CA TYR A 269 -1.70 -2.75 6.90
C TYR A 269 -1.73 -1.28 7.27
N LEU A 270 -2.32 -0.99 8.43
CA LEU A 270 -2.19 0.30 9.11
C LEU A 270 -1.66 0.04 10.53
N ASP A 271 -0.59 0.72 10.92
CA ASP A 271 0.03 0.61 12.25
C ASP A 271 0.28 -0.84 12.69
N ASN A 272 0.74 -1.66 11.74
CA ASN A 272 0.95 -3.09 11.90
C ASN A 272 -0.33 -3.86 12.27
N ILE A 273 -1.49 -3.44 11.78
CA ILE A 273 -2.75 -4.16 11.86
C ILE A 273 -3.21 -4.42 10.42
N GLU A 274 -3.47 -5.68 10.06
CA GLU A 274 -4.06 -5.98 8.76
C GLU A 274 -5.45 -5.35 8.69
N VAL A 275 -5.62 -4.41 7.76
CA VAL A 275 -6.89 -3.73 7.55
C VAL A 275 -7.73 -4.51 6.54
N GLY A 276 -7.14 -5.07 5.49
CA GLY A 276 -7.85 -5.93 4.55
C GLY A 276 -6.93 -6.69 3.61
N SER A 277 -7.50 -7.64 2.88
CA SER A 277 -6.77 -8.44 1.90
C SER A 277 -7.63 -8.86 0.71
N VAL A 278 -7.01 -9.02 -0.45
CA VAL A 278 -7.64 -9.46 -1.69
C VAL A 278 -6.84 -10.60 -2.29
N ASN A 279 -7.54 -11.67 -2.63
CA ASN A 279 -7.00 -12.75 -3.44
C ASN A 279 -7.26 -12.49 -4.92
N PHE A 280 -6.30 -12.81 -5.78
CA PHE A 280 -6.42 -12.74 -7.23
C PHE A 280 -5.68 -13.90 -7.90
N GLU A 281 -6.03 -14.18 -9.15
CA GLU A 281 -5.37 -15.24 -9.92
C GLU A 281 -3.89 -14.86 -10.18
N GLN A 282 -3.00 -15.86 -10.08
CA GLN A 282 -1.57 -15.69 -10.33
C GLN A 282 -1.31 -15.05 -11.70
N GLY A 283 -0.36 -14.10 -11.74
CA GLY A 283 0.11 -13.47 -12.97
C GLY A 283 -0.72 -12.27 -13.44
N LYS A 284 -1.63 -11.75 -12.59
CA LYS A 284 -2.39 -10.52 -12.88
C LYS A 284 -1.59 -9.23 -12.69
N PHE A 285 -0.59 -9.24 -11.83
CA PHE A 285 0.28 -8.09 -11.58
C PHE A 285 1.69 -8.34 -12.10
N TYR A 286 2.22 -7.33 -12.78
CA TYR A 286 3.61 -7.26 -13.21
C TYR A 286 4.43 -6.47 -12.19
N PRO A 287 5.77 -6.49 -12.26
CA PRO A 287 6.57 -5.52 -11.51
C PRO A 287 6.10 -4.09 -11.77
N MET A 288 5.94 -3.31 -10.69
CA MET A 288 5.42 -1.94 -10.70
C MET A 288 6.39 -1.01 -9.97
N ASN A 289 6.32 0.28 -10.32
CA ASN A 289 6.99 1.35 -9.61
C ASN A 289 6.15 1.73 -8.39
N ALA A 290 6.78 2.05 -7.27
CA ALA A 290 6.12 2.67 -6.13
C ALA A 290 5.99 4.19 -6.35
N TYR A 291 4.85 4.74 -5.97
CA TYR A 291 4.52 6.15 -6.08
C TYR A 291 4.20 6.72 -4.70
N LEU A 292 4.80 7.86 -4.39
CA LEU A 292 4.47 8.69 -3.24
C LEU A 292 4.12 10.07 -3.78
N ASP A 293 2.86 10.46 -3.72
CA ASP A 293 2.41 11.71 -4.32
C ASP A 293 1.26 12.36 -3.55
N ILE A 294 0.86 13.55 -4.02
CA ILE A 294 -0.30 14.26 -3.51
C ILE A 294 -1.26 14.47 -4.67
N ASN A 295 -2.35 13.72 -4.75
CA ASN A 295 -3.40 13.98 -5.71
C ASN A 295 -4.15 15.28 -5.35
N LEU A 296 -4.56 16.04 -6.38
CA LEU A 296 -5.33 17.27 -6.23
C LEU A 296 -6.57 17.18 -7.12
N SER A 297 -7.75 17.13 -6.50
CA SER A 297 -9.02 16.88 -7.19
C SER A 297 -9.66 18.14 -7.78
N GLU A 298 -10.78 17.94 -8.48
CA GLU A 298 -11.51 19.04 -9.09
C GLU A 298 -12.26 19.90 -8.06
N GLU A 299 -12.55 19.36 -6.88
CA GLU A 299 -13.35 20.02 -5.85
C GLU A 299 -12.64 21.18 -5.15
N LEU A 300 -11.32 21.33 -5.32
CA LEU A 300 -10.55 22.47 -4.80
C LEU A 300 -11.14 23.84 -5.15
N ASN A 301 -11.80 23.96 -6.32
CA ASN A 301 -12.40 25.22 -6.76
C ASN A 301 -13.71 25.57 -6.07
N ILE A 302 -14.35 24.61 -5.39
CA ILE A 302 -15.73 24.76 -4.91
C ILE A 302 -15.75 25.48 -3.56
N LEU A 303 -14.70 25.37 -2.74
CA LEU A 303 -14.83 25.69 -1.33
C LEU A 303 -13.84 26.73 -0.76
N ASN A 304 -12.70 27.05 -1.40
CA ASN A 304 -11.69 27.99 -0.84
C ASN A 304 -11.29 27.72 0.64
N VAL A 305 -11.59 26.53 1.15
CA VAL A 305 -11.39 26.14 2.56
C VAL A 305 -10.13 25.32 2.76
N THR A 306 -9.65 24.66 1.70
CA THR A 306 -8.46 23.83 1.72
C THR A 306 -7.24 24.64 2.09
N GLN A 307 -6.46 24.15 3.05
CA GLN A 307 -5.30 24.83 3.56
C GLN A 307 -4.05 24.46 2.76
N PHE A 308 -3.40 25.47 2.17
CA PHE A 308 -2.12 25.34 1.49
C PHE A 308 -1.04 26.20 2.18
N PRO A 309 0.24 25.79 2.17
CA PRO A 309 0.74 24.55 1.58
C PRO A 309 0.25 23.31 2.35
N PHE A 310 -0.07 22.25 1.61
CA PHE A 310 -0.31 20.93 2.21
C PHE A 310 1.01 20.17 2.22
N LYS A 311 1.33 19.56 3.36
CA LYS A 311 2.58 18.86 3.59
C LYS A 311 2.31 17.37 3.76
N TYR A 312 3.11 16.51 3.14
CA TYR A 312 3.06 15.06 3.32
C TYR A 312 4.45 14.58 3.75
N GLU A 313 4.58 14.26 5.04
CA GLU A 313 5.87 13.85 5.63
C GLU A 313 6.01 12.33 5.59
N ILE A 314 7.17 11.86 5.15
CA ILE A 314 7.50 10.45 4.98
C ILE A 314 8.86 10.21 5.64
N ASP A 315 8.87 9.46 6.74
CA ASP A 315 10.10 9.11 7.48
C ASP A 315 10.94 8.09 6.72
N TYR A 316 10.30 7.08 6.13
CA TYR A 316 10.99 6.10 5.29
C TYR A 316 10.08 5.49 4.22
N PHE A 317 10.71 4.92 3.20
CA PHE A 317 10.13 3.93 2.31
C PHE A 317 10.95 2.65 2.43
N ARG A 318 10.36 1.56 2.91
CA ARG A 318 11.05 0.28 3.07
C ARG A 318 10.40 -0.79 2.22
N TYR A 319 11.27 -1.54 1.55
CA TYR A 319 10.91 -2.74 0.82
C TYR A 319 11.64 -3.93 1.41
N TYR A 320 10.88 -4.95 1.76
CA TYR A 320 11.36 -6.19 2.32
C TYR A 320 11.01 -7.34 1.39
N GLN A 321 11.95 -8.26 1.24
CA GLN A 321 11.75 -9.51 0.52
C GLN A 321 11.80 -10.65 1.50
N PHE A 322 11.04 -11.70 1.25
CA PHE A 322 11.24 -12.93 1.99
C PHE A 322 12.67 -13.41 1.80
N ALA A 323 13.27 -13.91 2.89
CA ALA A 323 14.53 -14.62 2.83
C ALA A 323 14.43 -15.72 1.77
N ALA A 324 15.19 -15.58 0.69
CA ALA A 324 15.14 -16.51 -0.42
C ALA A 324 15.68 -17.86 0.04
N ASN A 325 14.78 -18.81 0.30
CA ASN A 325 15.18 -20.20 0.45
C ASN A 325 15.31 -20.82 -0.94
N THR A 326 16.54 -20.81 -1.48
CA THR A 326 16.80 -21.34 -2.82
C THR A 326 16.62 -22.86 -2.91
N ASN A 327 16.64 -23.55 -1.77
CA ASN A 327 16.43 -24.99 -1.66
C ASN A 327 15.46 -25.27 -0.50
N PRO A 328 14.17 -24.93 -0.65
CA PRO A 328 13.20 -25.15 0.42
C PRO A 328 13.14 -26.65 0.71
N ILE A 329 13.42 -27.02 1.96
CA ILE A 329 13.30 -28.40 2.43
C ILE A 329 11.97 -28.58 3.13
N SER A 330 11.39 -29.77 3.00
CA SER A 330 10.25 -30.17 3.81
C SER A 330 10.66 -30.25 5.27
N LEU A 331 9.83 -29.71 6.15
CA LEU A 331 10.00 -29.74 7.59
C LEU A 331 8.99 -30.73 8.18
N ASN A 332 9.48 -31.79 8.81
CA ASN A 332 8.65 -32.73 9.56
C ASN A 332 8.88 -32.50 11.06
N ILE A 333 7.83 -32.10 11.77
CA ILE A 333 7.86 -31.78 13.19
C ILE A 333 7.15 -32.90 13.94
N THR A 334 7.91 -33.72 14.65
CA THR A 334 7.41 -34.93 15.33
C THR A 334 7.73 -34.95 16.84
N THR A 335 8.23 -33.84 17.40
CA THR A 335 8.69 -33.77 18.80
C THR A 335 8.11 -32.59 19.58
N ASN A 336 8.06 -32.71 20.91
CA ASN A 336 7.21 -31.92 21.81
C ASN A 336 7.80 -30.58 22.28
N ASN A 337 8.76 -29.98 21.58
CA ASN A 337 9.37 -28.71 22.03
C ASN A 337 9.47 -27.70 20.89
N TYR A 338 8.54 -26.74 20.92
CA TYR A 338 8.52 -25.57 20.05
C TYR A 338 9.19 -24.40 20.75
N SER A 339 10.20 -23.83 20.11
CA SER A 339 10.60 -22.46 20.38
C SER A 339 10.84 -21.78 19.04
N ASN A 340 10.57 -20.47 18.93
CA ASN A 340 10.75 -19.71 17.69
C ASN A 340 12.18 -19.79 17.12
N GLY A 341 13.17 -20.07 17.97
CA GLY A 341 14.55 -20.30 17.52
C GLY A 341 14.79 -21.67 16.90
N THR A 342 13.97 -22.69 17.18
CA THR A 342 14.21 -24.09 16.77
C THR A 342 13.74 -24.38 15.34
N LEU A 343 12.65 -23.75 14.89
CA LEU A 343 12.08 -24.00 13.56
C LEU A 343 12.69 -23.14 12.45
N GLY A 344 13.47 -22.12 12.82
CA GLY A 344 14.05 -21.15 11.89
C GLY A 344 13.01 -20.23 11.25
N TYR A 345 13.47 -19.10 10.73
CA TYR A 345 12.65 -18.14 9.99
C TYR A 345 12.73 -18.39 8.47
N ASP A 346 12.99 -19.63 8.08
CA ASP A 346 13.09 -20.00 6.67
C ASP A 346 11.74 -20.51 6.19
N LYS A 347 11.26 -19.94 5.09
CA LYS A 347 10.14 -20.50 4.33
C LYS A 347 10.47 -21.94 3.93
N ARG A 348 9.56 -22.88 4.18
CA ARG A 348 9.72 -24.31 3.92
C ARG A 348 9.04 -24.72 2.62
N LEU A 349 9.39 -25.88 2.07
CA LEU A 349 8.65 -26.41 0.92
C LEU A 349 7.27 -26.89 1.41
N ASN A 350 7.33 -27.81 2.37
CA ASN A 350 6.20 -28.43 3.03
C ASN A 350 6.44 -28.45 4.53
N ILE A 351 5.38 -28.37 5.33
CA ILE A 351 5.47 -28.52 6.79
C ILE A 351 4.48 -29.61 7.21
N ASN A 352 4.96 -30.68 7.83
CA ASN A 352 4.11 -31.67 8.47
C ASN A 352 4.30 -31.61 9.98
N ILE A 353 3.22 -31.57 10.74
CA ILE A 353 3.24 -31.46 12.19
C ILE A 353 2.41 -32.59 12.79
N GLY A 354 3.00 -33.43 13.63
CA GLY A 354 2.31 -34.55 14.28
C GLY A 354 2.55 -35.91 13.61
N GLY A 355 1.59 -36.84 13.75
CA GLY A 355 1.51 -38.07 12.96
C GLY A 355 2.35 -39.27 13.45
N THR A 356 3.06 -39.16 14.58
CA THR A 356 3.92 -40.24 15.11
C THR A 356 3.39 -40.94 16.36
N GLY A 357 2.13 -40.67 16.75
CA GLY A 357 1.55 -41.21 17.99
C GLY A 357 2.04 -40.52 19.28
N LEU A 358 2.83 -39.45 19.15
CA LEU A 358 3.18 -38.54 20.23
C LEU A 358 2.40 -37.23 20.08
N THR A 359 1.85 -36.73 21.19
CA THR A 359 1.21 -35.42 21.22
C THR A 359 2.25 -34.33 20.99
N THR A 360 2.18 -33.67 19.84
CA THR A 360 3.08 -32.58 19.45
C THR A 360 2.42 -31.26 19.86
N LYS A 361 2.88 -30.65 20.95
CA LYS A 361 2.20 -29.52 21.59
C LYS A 361 3.00 -28.22 21.52
N VAL A 362 2.41 -27.15 20.98
CA VAL A 362 3.02 -25.81 21.00
C VAL A 362 2.96 -25.26 22.42
N ALA A 363 4.10 -24.80 22.94
CA ALA A 363 4.18 -24.30 24.30
C ALA A 363 3.37 -23.01 24.49
N THR A 364 2.68 -22.90 25.63
CA THR A 364 1.94 -21.69 26.07
C THR A 364 2.74 -20.42 25.85
N GLY A 365 2.09 -19.38 25.32
CA GLY A 365 2.70 -18.07 25.08
C GLY A 365 3.71 -18.03 23.93
N THR A 366 3.80 -19.10 23.12
CA THR A 366 4.63 -19.10 21.91
C THR A 366 3.84 -18.49 20.74
N ASN A 367 4.53 -17.69 19.92
CA ASN A 367 3.99 -17.19 18.65
C ASN A 367 4.55 -18.02 17.50
N LEU A 368 3.82 -19.05 17.10
CA LEU A 368 4.27 -19.97 16.05
C LEU A 368 3.90 -19.43 14.67
N ILE A 369 4.90 -19.05 13.87
CA ILE A 369 4.74 -18.61 12.48
C ILE A 369 5.30 -19.70 11.57
N LEU A 370 4.46 -20.25 10.70
CA LEU A 370 4.82 -21.30 9.76
C LEU A 370 4.47 -20.89 8.34
N ARG A 371 5.45 -20.94 7.45
CA ARG A 371 5.30 -20.58 6.05
C ARG A 371 5.78 -21.71 5.14
N ALA A 372 4.91 -22.17 4.25
CA ALA A 372 5.22 -23.21 3.28
C ALA A 372 4.95 -22.75 1.84
N ASP A 373 5.67 -23.34 0.88
CA ASP A 373 5.47 -23.12 -0.55
C ASP A 373 4.32 -23.98 -1.12
N GLU A 374 4.11 -25.21 -0.63
CA GLU A 374 3.05 -26.09 -1.18
C GLU A 374 1.97 -26.44 -0.17
N PHE A 375 2.31 -26.92 1.03
CA PHE A 375 1.31 -27.24 2.05
C PHE A 375 1.84 -27.22 3.49
N ILE A 376 0.90 -27.08 4.42
CA ILE A 376 1.08 -27.32 5.85
C ILE A 376 0.05 -28.39 6.27
N THR A 377 0.53 -29.51 6.78
CA THR A 377 -0.30 -30.61 7.32
C THR A 377 -0.23 -30.59 8.83
N LEU A 378 -1.41 -30.59 9.47
CA LEU A 378 -1.56 -30.80 10.91
C LEU A 378 -2.14 -32.20 11.12
N ASP A 379 -1.29 -33.15 11.47
CA ASP A 379 -1.66 -34.55 11.69
C ASP A 379 -2.20 -34.77 13.12
N GLU A 380 -2.76 -35.96 13.35
CA GLU A 380 -3.25 -36.38 14.66
C GLU A 380 -2.18 -36.22 15.75
N GLY A 381 -2.62 -35.74 16.91
CA GLY A 381 -1.78 -35.45 18.07
C GLY A 381 -1.19 -34.05 18.08
N PHE A 382 -1.45 -33.20 17.09
CA PHE A 382 -1.10 -31.78 17.18
C PHE A 382 -2.01 -31.04 18.16
N GLU A 383 -1.42 -30.33 19.13
CA GLU A 383 -2.12 -29.54 20.13
C GLU A 383 -1.51 -28.14 20.25
N ILE A 384 -2.37 -27.17 20.55
CA ILE A 384 -1.99 -25.78 20.83
C ILE A 384 -2.46 -25.47 22.26
N ASP A 385 -1.55 -24.99 23.11
CA ASP A 385 -1.92 -24.54 24.45
C ASP A 385 -2.69 -23.22 24.43
N ASP A 386 -3.44 -22.96 25.51
CA ASP A 386 -4.05 -21.65 25.76
C ASP A 386 -3.00 -20.53 25.63
N GLU A 387 -3.44 -19.33 25.24
CA GLU A 387 -2.59 -18.14 25.07
C GLU A 387 -1.50 -18.26 23.97
N THR A 388 -1.49 -19.34 23.20
CA THR A 388 -0.61 -19.49 22.03
C THR A 388 -1.26 -18.87 20.80
N GLN A 389 -0.47 -18.15 20.00
CA GLN A 389 -0.89 -17.68 18.68
C GLN A 389 -0.20 -18.50 17.61
N MET A 390 -0.97 -18.99 16.65
CA MET A 390 -0.44 -19.71 15.50
C MET A 390 -0.84 -19.03 14.21
N TYR A 391 0.14 -18.81 13.34
CA TYR A 391 -0.05 -18.35 11.99
C TYR A 391 0.50 -19.37 11.00
N LEU A 392 -0.37 -19.80 10.09
CA LEU A 392 -0.04 -20.71 9.01
C LEU A 392 -0.24 -19.97 7.70
N GLN A 393 0.77 -19.99 6.84
CA GLN A 393 0.67 -19.43 5.51
C GLN A 393 1.22 -20.42 4.50
N VAL A 394 0.41 -20.70 3.49
CA VAL A 394 0.83 -21.42 2.30
C VAL A 394 0.77 -20.42 1.17
N THR A 395 1.94 -20.09 0.62
CA THR A 395 2.02 -19.24 -0.57
C THR A 395 2.52 -20.10 -1.71
N THR A 396 1.70 -20.33 -2.73
CA THR A 396 2.13 -21.18 -3.85
C THR A 396 3.23 -20.47 -4.67
N ARG A 397 4.17 -21.19 -5.29
CA ARG A 397 5.20 -20.59 -6.18
C ARG A 397 4.65 -20.19 -7.55
#